data_AF-A0A448X088-F1
#
_entry.id   AF-A0A448X088-F1
#
_cell.length_a   1.000
_cell.length_b   1.000
_cell.length_c   1.000
_cell.angle_alpha   90.00
_cell.angle_beta   90.00
_cell.angle_gamma   90.00
#
_symmetry.space_group_name_H-M   'P 1'
#
loop_
_entity.id
_entity.type
_entity.pdbx_description
1 polymer ?
#
loop_
_entity_poly.entity_id
_entity_poly.type
_entity_poly.pdbx_seq_one_letter_code
_entity_poly.pdbx_strand_id
1 'polypeptide(L)'
;MQNFTLPFSRLHKLLLPTCSANLNRSSGIRLHRQLLRWFADTPNLYQSPLSLHALVAASGRPPGQWHGPTSACQALMIAMARAGRFDARLAQIEVYFARDRTIFRQASIVQAKRYNNKL
;
A
#
# COMPACT_ATOMS: atom_id res chain seq x y z
N MET A 1 -3.35 -31.52 -16.98
CA MET A 1 -2.45 -31.41 -15.82
C MET A 1 -1.19 -30.70 -16.28
N GLN A 2 -1.00 -29.42 -15.93
CA GLN A 2 0.22 -28.68 -16.25
C GLN A 2 0.83 -28.18 -14.94
N ASN A 3 1.99 -28.74 -14.62
CA ASN A 3 2.81 -28.39 -13.47
C ASN A 3 3.54 -27.08 -13.77
N PHE A 4 3.15 -25.99 -13.10
CA PHE A 4 3.97 -24.78 -13.02
C PHE A 4 4.79 -24.84 -11.73
N THR A 5 5.95 -25.48 -11.84
CA THR A 5 7.05 -25.33 -10.88
C THR A 5 7.64 -23.94 -11.07
N LEU A 6 7.42 -23.03 -10.12
CA LEU A 6 8.25 -21.83 -9.99
C LEU A 6 9.28 -22.08 -8.88
N PRO A 7 10.58 -21.85 -9.13
CA PRO A 7 11.62 -22.09 -8.14
C PRO A 7 11.47 -21.10 -6.97
N PHE A 8 11.27 -21.68 -5.80
CA PHE A 8 11.20 -21.00 -4.51
C PHE A 8 12.62 -20.70 -4.02
N SER A 9 13.23 -19.64 -4.52
CA SER A 9 14.54 -19.19 -4.05
C SER A 9 14.53 -17.70 -3.75
N ARG A 10 13.78 -17.29 -2.72
CA ARG A 10 14.01 -16.02 -1.99
C ARG A 10 13.23 -15.83 -0.68
N LEU A 11 13.13 -16.88 0.14
CA LEU A 11 12.65 -16.75 1.53
C LEU A 11 13.68 -17.26 2.56
N HIS A 12 14.93 -16.83 2.42
CA HIS A 12 15.91 -16.83 3.50
C HIS A 12 16.68 -15.51 3.45
N LYS A 13 16.16 -14.51 4.17
CA LYS A 13 16.91 -13.39 4.78
C LYS A 13 15.96 -12.60 5.68
N LEU A 14 15.41 -13.28 6.70
CA LEU A 14 15.10 -12.66 7.98
C LEU A 14 16.42 -12.43 8.71
N LEU A 15 17.13 -11.39 8.29
CA LEU A 15 18.14 -10.73 9.09
C LEU A 15 18.29 -9.36 8.42
N LEU A 16 17.72 -8.32 9.02
CA LEU A 16 17.99 -6.94 8.62
C LEU A 16 19.49 -6.73 8.74
N PRO A 17 20.25 -6.57 7.65
CA PRO A 17 21.60 -6.09 7.80
C PRO A 17 21.47 -4.58 8.03
N THR A 18 21.75 -4.12 9.25
CA THR A 18 22.09 -2.71 9.47
C THR A 18 23.45 -2.46 8.79
N CYS A 19 23.45 -2.32 7.49
CA CYS A 19 24.64 -1.95 6.73
C CYS A 19 24.34 -0.69 5.93
N SER A 20 24.80 0.42 6.51
CA SER A 20 25.45 1.56 5.85
C SER A 20 25.14 1.68 4.35
N ALA A 21 24.00 2.26 4.04
CA ALA A 21 23.75 2.67 2.67
C ALA A 21 24.44 4.02 2.47
N ASN A 22 25.51 4.02 1.68
CA ASN A 22 25.89 5.18 0.87
C ASN A 22 24.78 5.37 -0.19
N LEU A 23 23.57 5.65 0.29
CA LEU A 23 22.45 6.10 -0.52
C LEU A 23 22.85 7.49 -0.94
N ASN A 24 22.85 7.77 -2.24
CA ASN A 24 22.99 9.13 -2.74
C ASN A 24 22.05 10.03 -1.91
N ARG A 25 22.60 10.79 -0.96
CA ARG A 25 21.83 11.38 0.16
C ARG A 25 20.67 12.23 -0.38
N SER A 26 20.88 12.80 -1.56
CA SER A 26 19.90 13.56 -2.34
C SER A 26 18.66 12.74 -2.76
N SER A 27 18.79 11.48 -3.19
CA SER A 27 17.66 10.63 -3.57
C SER A 27 16.85 10.17 -2.36
N GLY A 28 17.53 9.83 -1.26
CA GLY A 28 16.90 9.51 0.02
C GLY A 28 16.09 10.69 0.58
N ILE A 29 16.64 11.91 0.54
CA ILE A 29 15.94 13.13 0.97
C ILE A 29 14.71 13.41 0.10
N ARG A 30 14.81 13.25 -1.24
CA ARG A 30 13.67 13.43 -2.16
C ARG A 30 12.56 12.42 -1.89
N LEU A 31 12.90 11.15 -1.67
CA LEU A 31 11.93 10.09 -1.38
C LEU A 31 11.27 10.30 0.00
N HIS A 32 12.05 10.67 1.01
CA HIS A 32 11.51 11.03 2.33
C HIS A 32 10.49 12.17 2.25
N ARG A 33 10.83 13.27 1.57
CA ARG A 33 9.90 14.39 1.37
C ARG A 33 8.67 13.98 0.57
N GLN A 34 8.82 13.06 -0.38
CA GLN A 34 7.69 12.52 -1.13
C GLN A 34 6.75 11.69 -0.25
N LEU A 35 7.29 10.83 0.62
CA LEU A 35 6.48 10.05 1.55
C LEU A 35 5.63 10.98 2.41
N LEU A 36 6.24 12.03 2.99
CA LEU A 36 5.50 13.03 3.77
C LEU A 36 4.42 13.74 2.94
N ARG A 37 4.70 14.06 1.67
CA ARG A 37 3.73 14.69 0.77
C ARG A 37 2.52 13.81 0.49
N TRP A 38 2.72 12.50 0.30
CA TRP A 38 1.59 11.59 0.03
C TRP A 38 0.55 11.59 1.15
N PHE A 39 0.99 11.81 2.40
CA PHE A 39 0.13 11.88 3.59
C PHE A 39 -0.16 13.31 4.06
N ALA A 40 0.28 14.34 3.33
CA ALA A 40 -0.02 15.72 3.69
C ALA A 40 -1.54 15.92 3.72
N ASP A 41 -2.04 16.68 4.69
CA ASP A 41 -3.49 16.83 4.85
C ASP A 41 -4.04 17.92 3.92
N THR A 42 -3.98 17.63 2.61
CA THR A 42 -4.60 18.46 1.58
C THR A 42 -5.65 17.66 0.82
N PRO A 43 -6.71 18.30 0.31
CA PRO A 43 -7.73 17.61 -0.47
C PRO A 43 -7.25 17.25 -1.89
N ASN A 44 -6.02 17.63 -2.28
CA ASN A 44 -5.49 17.39 -3.63
C ASN A 44 -4.93 15.97 -3.78
N LEU A 45 -5.65 15.11 -4.51
CA LEU A 45 -5.27 13.71 -4.75
C LEU A 45 -3.97 13.54 -5.56
N TYR A 46 -3.57 14.53 -6.37
CA TYR A 46 -2.31 14.45 -7.13
C TYR A 46 -1.08 14.68 -6.24
N GLN A 47 -1.23 15.44 -5.15
CA GLN A 47 -0.12 15.78 -4.25
C GLN A 47 -0.11 14.89 -3.01
N SER A 48 -1.30 14.63 -2.45
CA SER A 48 -1.52 13.86 -1.23
C SER A 48 -2.61 12.81 -1.42
N PRO A 49 -2.36 11.75 -2.22
CA PRO A 49 -3.34 10.70 -2.49
C PRO A 49 -3.74 9.88 -1.26
N LEU A 50 -2.99 9.98 -0.15
CA LEU A 50 -3.22 9.29 1.12
C LEU A 50 -3.53 10.26 2.27
N SER A 51 -4.02 11.47 1.95
CA SER A 51 -4.44 12.45 2.96
C SER A 51 -5.62 11.95 3.80
N LEU A 52 -5.87 12.58 4.96
CA LEU A 52 -7.01 12.24 5.80
C LEU A 52 -8.33 12.39 5.03
N HIS A 53 -8.43 13.42 4.19
CA HIS A 53 -9.55 13.65 3.27
C HIS A 53 -9.77 12.45 2.32
N ALA A 54 -8.69 11.95 1.70
CA ALA A 54 -8.75 10.80 0.80
C ALA A 54 -9.17 9.52 1.54
N LEU A 55 -8.67 9.31 2.76
CA LEU A 55 -9.03 8.16 3.60
C LEU A 55 -10.49 8.21 4.07
N VAL A 56 -10.99 9.37 4.49
CA VAL A 56 -12.40 9.55 4.86
C VAL A 56 -13.29 9.28 3.65
N ALA A 57 -12.97 9.86 2.49
CA ALA A 57 -13.71 9.62 1.24
C ALA A 57 -13.64 8.15 0.78
N ALA A 58 -12.53 7.44 1.04
CA ALA A 58 -12.37 6.02 0.74
C ALA A 58 -13.14 5.12 1.71
N SER A 59 -13.33 5.56 2.95
CA SER A 59 -14.03 4.80 3.99
C SER A 59 -15.54 4.72 3.77
N GLY A 60 -16.13 5.68 3.05
CA GLY A 60 -17.59 5.82 2.90
C GLY A 60 -18.32 6.19 4.20
N ARG A 61 -17.59 6.56 5.26
CA ARG A 61 -18.14 6.93 6.56
C ARG A 61 -18.13 8.47 6.71
N PRO A 62 -19.07 9.02 7.50
CA PRO A 62 -19.09 10.45 7.76
C PRO A 62 -17.79 10.92 8.46
N PRO A 63 -17.31 12.13 8.14
CA PRO A 63 -16.16 12.71 8.82
C PRO A 63 -16.41 12.84 10.33
N GLY A 64 -15.37 12.67 11.13
CA GLY A 64 -15.44 12.72 12.60
C GLY A 64 -15.90 11.41 13.25
N GLN A 65 -16.35 10.41 12.48
CA GLN A 65 -16.67 9.10 13.04
C GLN A 65 -15.41 8.32 13.39
N TRP A 66 -15.43 7.58 14.50
CA TRP A 66 -14.31 6.73 14.88
C TRP A 66 -14.15 5.52 13.94
N HIS A 67 -12.90 5.28 13.50
CA HIS A 67 -12.51 4.16 12.66
C HIS A 67 -11.77 3.10 13.48
N GLY A 68 -12.36 1.92 13.63
CA GLY A 68 -11.66 0.76 14.17
C GLY A 68 -10.61 0.21 13.19
N PRO A 69 -9.67 -0.63 13.66
CA PRO A 69 -8.54 -1.11 12.86
C PRO A 69 -8.94 -1.71 11.51
N THR A 70 -9.97 -2.58 11.51
CA THR A 70 -10.51 -3.19 10.29
C THR A 70 -11.00 -2.15 9.29
N SER A 71 -11.80 -1.18 9.76
CA SER A 71 -12.36 -0.14 8.89
C SER A 71 -11.28 0.82 8.36
N ALA A 72 -10.27 1.12 9.17
CA ALA A 72 -9.13 1.94 8.76
C ALA A 72 -8.29 1.21 7.68
N CYS A 73 -8.01 -0.07 7.87
CA CYS A 73 -7.30 -0.88 6.87
C CYS A 73 -8.06 -0.99 5.54
N GLN A 74 -9.39 -1.13 5.59
CA GLN A 74 -10.22 -1.14 4.38
C GLN A 74 -10.19 0.20 3.64
N ALA A 75 -10.32 1.32 4.37
CA ALA A 75 -10.19 2.65 3.80
C ALA A 75 -8.80 2.86 3.16
N LEU A 76 -7.74 2.41 3.83
CA LEU A 76 -6.37 2.48 3.32
C LEU A 76 -6.18 1.64 2.05
N MET A 77 -6.73 0.42 1.99
CA MET A 77 -6.68 -0.40 0.77
C MET A 77 -7.33 0.31 -0.42
N ILE A 78 -8.51 0.90 -0.21
CA ILE A 78 -9.23 1.62 -1.26
C ILE A 78 -8.46 2.88 -1.67
N ALA A 79 -7.93 3.63 -0.71
CA ALA A 79 -7.13 4.82 -0.97
C ALA A 79 -5.85 4.48 -1.76
N MET A 80 -5.13 3.41 -1.40
CA MET A 80 -3.94 2.93 -2.11
C MET A 80 -4.26 2.52 -3.55
N ALA A 81 -5.37 1.80 -3.77
CA ALA A 81 -5.81 1.43 -5.12
C ALA A 81 -6.12 2.67 -5.98
N ARG A 82 -6.74 3.71 -5.41
CA ARG A 82 -6.97 4.99 -6.09
C ARG A 82 -5.66 5.77 -6.31
N ALA A 83 -4.76 5.76 -5.33
CA ALA A 83 -3.50 6.46 -5.34
C ALA A 83 -2.58 6.00 -6.49
N GLY A 84 -2.64 4.71 -6.86
CA GLY A 84 -1.91 4.17 -8.00
C GLY A 84 -2.24 4.84 -9.34
N ARG A 85 -3.41 5.50 -9.46
CA ARG A 85 -3.78 6.28 -10.66
C ARG A 85 -3.03 7.59 -10.78
N PHE A 86 -2.57 8.14 -9.65
CA PHE A 86 -1.92 9.44 -9.57
C PHE A 86 -0.40 9.33 -9.44
N ASP A 87 0.09 8.25 -8.83
CA ASP A 87 1.52 7.99 -8.67
C ASP A 87 1.86 6.54 -9.01
N ALA A 88 2.65 6.33 -10.06
CA ALA A 88 3.06 5.01 -10.52
C ALA A 88 3.82 4.20 -9.46
N ARG A 89 4.49 4.86 -8.50
CA ARG A 89 5.18 4.18 -7.40
C ARG A 89 4.20 3.54 -6.42
N LEU A 90 3.03 4.16 -6.22
CA LEU A 90 1.97 3.61 -5.38
C LEU A 90 1.24 2.46 -6.09
N ALA A 91 1.15 2.49 -7.43
CA ALA A 91 0.63 1.38 -8.22
C ALA A 91 1.47 0.10 -8.13
N GLN A 92 2.76 0.22 -7.76
CA GLN A 92 3.67 -0.92 -7.55
C GLN A 92 3.50 -1.56 -6.17
N ILE A 93 2.72 -0.96 -5.27
CA ILE A 93 2.53 -1.46 -3.91
C ILE A 93 1.22 -2.25 -3.84
N GLU A 94 1.32 -3.55 -3.62
CA GLU A 94 0.16 -4.41 -3.38
C GLU A 94 -0.18 -4.46 -1.90
N VAL A 95 -1.43 -4.13 -1.56
CA VAL A 95 -1.94 -4.18 -0.18
C VAL A 95 -2.87 -5.37 -0.03
N TYR A 96 -2.54 -6.24 0.93
CA TYR A 96 -3.34 -7.42 1.28
C TYR A 96 -3.94 -7.29 2.67
N PHE A 97 -5.26 -7.42 2.78
CA PHE A 97 -5.97 -7.50 4.05
C PHE A 97 -6.31 -8.96 4.36
N ALA A 98 -5.53 -9.54 5.27
CA ALA A 98 -5.76 -10.89 5.79
C ALA A 98 -7.04 -10.93 6.63
N ARG A 99 -7.81 -12.01 6.49
CA ARG A 99 -9.03 -12.26 7.27
C ARG A 99 -8.85 -13.49 8.15
N ASP A 100 -9.61 -13.56 9.24
CA ASP A 100 -9.72 -14.74 10.10
C ASP A 100 -8.37 -15.24 10.64
N ARG A 101 -7.45 -14.32 10.93
CA ARG A 101 -6.09 -14.58 11.46
C ARG A 101 -5.27 -15.53 10.56
N THR A 102 -5.62 -15.64 9.28
CA THR A 102 -5.01 -16.58 8.34
C THR A 102 -4.46 -15.83 7.13
N ILE A 103 -3.22 -16.15 6.76
CA ILE A 103 -2.56 -15.57 5.58
C ILE A 103 -2.52 -16.65 4.50
N PHE A 104 -3.31 -16.44 3.45
CA PHE A 104 -3.32 -17.33 2.30
C PHE A 104 -2.29 -16.87 1.28
N ARG A 105 -1.16 -17.58 1.19
CA ARG A 105 -0.04 -17.23 0.31
C ARG A 105 -0.44 -17.14 -1.18
N GLN A 106 -1.35 -18.01 -1.63
CA GLN A 106 -1.85 -17.97 -3.02
C GLN A 106 -2.85 -16.83 -3.23
N ALA A 107 -3.66 -16.52 -2.21
CA ALA A 107 -4.71 -15.51 -2.32
C ALA A 107 -4.18 -14.08 -2.19
N SER A 108 -3.06 -13.85 -1.50
CA SER A 108 -2.45 -12.52 -1.43
C SER A 108 -2.10 -11.97 -2.83
N ILE A 109 -1.60 -12.84 -3.72
CA ILE A 109 -1.27 -12.53 -5.12
C ILE A 109 -2.54 -12.27 -5.96
N VAL A 110 -3.65 -12.95 -5.65
CA VAL A 110 -4.91 -12.83 -6.42
C VAL A 110 -5.75 -11.64 -5.96
N GLN A 111 -5.77 -11.35 -4.66
CA GLN A 111 -6.60 -10.29 -4.09
C GLN A 111 -6.08 -8.89 -4.44
N ALA A 112 -4.76 -8.71 -4.55
CA ALA A 112 -4.16 -7.48 -5.03
C ALA A 112 -4.65 -7.10 -6.45
N LYS A 113 -4.80 -8.09 -7.33
CA LYS A 113 -5.30 -7.89 -8.71
C LYS A 113 -6.79 -7.54 -8.78
N ARG A 114 -7.60 -8.01 -7.81
CA ARG A 114 -9.07 -7.87 -7.84
C ARG A 114 -9.55 -6.46 -7.51
N TYR A 115 -8.83 -5.70 -6.69
CA TYR A 115 -9.15 -4.29 -6.40
C TYR A 115 -8.70 -3.35 -7.52
N ASN A 116 -7.66 -3.72 -8.27
CA ASN A 116 -7.17 -2.93 -9.40
C ASN A 116 -8.13 -2.96 -10.61
N ASN A 117 -8.90 -4.05 -10.78
CA ASN A 117 -9.86 -4.23 -11.88
C ASN A 117 -11.30 -3.79 -11.57
N LYS A 118 -11.62 -3.46 -10.32
CA LYS A 118 -12.99 -3.06 -9.90
C LYS A 118 -13.18 -1.55 -9.76
N LEU A 119 -12.11 -0.78 -9.91
CA LEU A 119 -12.13 0.67 -9.95
C LEU A 119 -11.90 1.11 -11.38
#